data_AF-A0A7D5T452-F1
#
_entry.id   AF-A0A7D5T452-F1
#
_cell.length_a   1.000
_cell.length_b   1.000
_cell.length_c   1.000
_cell.angle_alpha   90.00
_cell.angle_beta   90.00
_cell.angle_gamma   90.00
#
_symmetry.space_group_name_H-M   'P 1'
#
loop_
_entity.id
_entity.type
_entity.pdbx_description
1 polymer ?
#
loop_
_entity_poly.entity_id
_entity_poly.type
_entity_poly.pdbx_seq_one_letter_code
_entity_poly.pdbx_strand_id
1 'polypeptide(L)'
;MTNHCCKIGKTIDKYHLQESVIGGDLNDSLKARWLGQNEFPETATRPLTHWFNQKILKKVYSEHGRKAIETQLESDLEALNSDDEVTRGAIIDDLADDGIDGEELLDDFAKRSTMYRHLTQCLEAEKNTESDSDSNWEEDKIEYARDTMQKNVADVLRSLERKGELPNGTEAEIQTPIILSCPECSTQTRFSRAKKRGYICADHSDTDGDIQADDIDGDDGRETKTTANPS
;
A
#
# COMPACT_ATOMS: atom_id res chain seq x y z
N MET A 1 34.10 -10.67 11.28
CA MET A 1 33.65 -9.41 10.66
C MET A 1 32.67 -9.79 9.56
N THR A 2 31.37 -9.74 9.84
CA THR A 2 30.33 -9.93 8.84
C THR A 2 30.45 -8.79 7.84
N ASN A 3 30.75 -9.10 6.59
CA ASN A 3 30.93 -8.09 5.56
C ASN A 3 29.55 -7.76 4.99
N HIS A 4 28.89 -6.77 5.57
CA HIS A 4 27.55 -6.38 5.13
C HIS A 4 27.64 -5.62 3.81
N CYS A 5 26.92 -6.08 2.79
CA CYS A 5 26.92 -5.46 1.47
C CYS A 5 26.43 -3.99 1.48
N CYS A 6 25.43 -3.66 2.31
CA CYS A 6 24.93 -2.29 2.43
C CYS A 6 24.26 -2.01 3.78
N LYS A 7 23.68 -0.81 3.95
CA LYS A 7 22.92 -0.40 5.15
C LYS A 7 21.87 -1.44 5.54
N ILE A 8 21.06 -1.93 4.60
CA ILE A 8 20.02 -2.93 4.92
C ILE A 8 20.64 -4.20 5.51
N GLY A 9 21.73 -4.71 4.92
CA GLY A 9 22.46 -5.85 5.49
C GLY A 9 22.99 -5.56 6.91
N LYS A 10 23.49 -4.35 7.16
CA LYS A 10 23.93 -3.93 8.51
C LYS A 10 22.75 -3.91 9.49
N THR A 11 21.62 -3.33 9.09
CA THR A 11 20.41 -3.19 9.92
C THR A 11 19.77 -4.55 10.21
N ILE A 12 19.73 -5.45 9.23
CA ILE A 12 19.26 -6.84 9.41
C ILE A 12 20.05 -7.53 10.50
N ASP A 13 21.38 -7.39 10.48
CA ASP A 13 22.24 -8.04 11.47
C ASP A 13 22.21 -7.32 12.82
N LYS A 14 22.17 -5.98 12.84
CA LYS A 14 22.05 -5.16 14.07
C LYS A 14 20.84 -5.55 14.91
N TYR A 15 19.70 -5.73 14.25
CA TYR A 15 18.43 -6.06 14.92
C TYR A 15 18.10 -7.56 14.86
N HIS A 16 19.04 -8.41 14.45
CA HIS A 16 18.82 -9.86 14.34
C HIS A 16 17.51 -10.23 13.60
N LEU A 17 17.19 -9.52 12.53
CA LEU A 17 15.90 -9.65 11.83
C LEU A 17 15.77 -10.96 11.03
N GLN A 18 16.83 -11.75 10.95
CA GLN A 18 16.82 -13.06 10.28
C GLN A 18 15.80 -14.03 10.87
N GLU A 19 15.55 -13.95 12.18
CA GLU A 19 14.58 -14.81 12.88
C GLU A 19 13.14 -14.26 12.78
N SER A 20 12.96 -13.08 12.18
CA SER A 20 11.66 -12.39 12.13
C SER A 20 10.74 -12.87 10.99
N VAL A 21 11.20 -13.85 10.20
CA VAL A 21 10.43 -14.50 9.14
C VAL A 21 10.33 -15.99 9.40
N ILE A 22 9.12 -16.53 9.28
CA ILE A 22 8.86 -17.96 9.45
C ILE A 22 9.45 -18.69 8.23
N GLY A 23 10.52 -19.46 8.45
CA GLY A 23 11.01 -20.44 7.47
C GLY A 23 12.11 -20.00 6.50
N GLY A 24 12.80 -18.87 6.69
CA GLY A 24 13.91 -18.50 5.80
C GLY A 24 14.63 -17.18 6.12
N ASP A 25 15.66 -16.87 5.32
CA ASP A 25 16.42 -15.61 5.37
C ASP A 25 15.51 -14.42 5.01
N LEU A 26 15.66 -13.32 5.74
CA LEU A 26 14.93 -12.08 5.45
C LEU A 26 15.28 -11.54 4.06
N ASN A 27 16.51 -11.72 3.58
CA ASN A 27 16.91 -11.34 2.23
C ASN A 27 16.14 -12.12 1.16
N ASP A 28 15.99 -13.43 1.34
CA ASP A 28 15.19 -14.27 0.43
C ASP A 28 13.73 -13.82 0.43
N SER A 29 13.21 -13.43 1.59
CA SER A 29 11.86 -12.93 1.74
C SER A 29 11.66 -11.57 1.05
N LEU A 30 12.63 -10.66 1.16
CA LEU A 30 12.63 -9.38 0.45
C LEU A 30 12.67 -9.60 -1.07
N LYS A 31 13.53 -10.51 -1.54
CA LYS A 31 13.65 -10.86 -2.96
C LYS A 31 12.36 -11.50 -3.49
N ALA A 32 11.79 -12.46 -2.76
CA ALA A 32 10.57 -13.14 -3.15
C ALA A 32 9.38 -12.17 -3.25
N ARG A 33 9.22 -11.27 -2.26
CA ARG A 33 8.19 -10.21 -2.31
C ARG A 33 8.42 -9.25 -3.46
N TRP A 34 9.67 -8.86 -3.74
CA TRP A 34 9.96 -7.94 -4.82
C TRP A 34 9.70 -8.55 -6.20
N LEU A 35 9.97 -9.84 -6.38
CA LEU A 35 9.79 -10.55 -7.65
C LEU A 35 8.43 -11.25 -7.81
N GLY A 36 7.59 -11.25 -6.77
CA GLY A 36 6.33 -11.98 -6.77
C GLY A 36 6.49 -13.51 -6.78
N GLN A 37 7.44 -14.02 -6.02
CA GLN A 37 7.76 -15.46 -5.92
C GLN A 37 7.33 -16.02 -4.55
N ASN A 38 7.31 -17.36 -4.42
CA ASN A 38 7.06 -18.06 -3.16
C ASN A 38 5.77 -17.60 -2.44
N GLU A 39 4.64 -17.61 -3.18
CA GLU A 39 3.30 -17.24 -2.67
C GLU A 39 3.11 -15.74 -2.35
N PHE A 40 4.13 -14.91 -2.57
CA PHE A 40 4.02 -13.45 -2.42
C PHE A 40 3.67 -12.78 -3.75
N PRO A 41 2.79 -11.76 -3.75
CA PRO A 41 2.60 -10.92 -4.93
C PRO A 41 3.81 -10.03 -5.16
N GLU A 42 4.00 -9.62 -6.41
CA GLU A 42 5.03 -8.65 -6.75
C GLU A 42 4.80 -7.34 -5.99
N THR A 43 5.83 -6.88 -5.27
CA THR A 43 5.73 -5.76 -4.34
C THR A 43 6.72 -4.67 -4.73
N ALA A 44 6.20 -3.47 -5.01
CA ALA A 44 7.03 -2.31 -5.29
C ALA A 44 7.97 -1.97 -4.12
N THR A 45 9.08 -1.31 -4.41
CA THR A 45 10.12 -0.99 -3.40
C THR A 45 9.61 -0.09 -2.28
N ARG A 46 8.62 0.79 -2.52
CA ARG A 46 8.03 1.65 -1.48
C ARG A 46 7.31 0.86 -0.39
N PRO A 47 6.27 0.06 -0.68
CA PRO A 47 5.62 -0.78 0.34
C PRO A 47 6.58 -1.80 0.95
N LEU A 48 7.55 -2.32 0.20
CA LEU A 48 8.56 -3.23 0.73
C LEU A 48 9.48 -2.56 1.76
N THR A 49 9.88 -1.30 1.51
CA THR A 49 10.67 -0.50 2.45
C THR A 49 9.88 -0.22 3.73
N HIS A 50 8.59 0.13 3.60
CA HIS A 50 7.73 0.36 4.74
C HIS A 50 7.62 -0.89 5.61
N TRP A 51 7.33 -2.05 4.99
CA TRP A 51 7.29 -3.35 5.68
C TRP A 51 8.61 -3.67 6.41
N PHE A 52 9.76 -3.40 5.77
CA PHE A 52 11.06 -3.60 6.39
C PHE A 52 11.26 -2.70 7.63
N ASN A 53 10.92 -1.41 7.54
CA ASN A 53 11.02 -0.50 8.68
C ASN A 53 10.06 -0.87 9.82
N GLN A 54 8.87 -1.38 9.49
CA GLN A 54 7.92 -1.90 10.48
C GLN A 54 8.49 -3.12 11.23
N LYS A 55 9.25 -3.99 10.55
CA LYS A 55 9.96 -5.11 11.20
C LYS A 55 11.02 -4.63 12.19
N ILE A 56 11.76 -3.57 11.87
CA ILE A 56 12.72 -2.93 12.79
C ILE A 56 11.97 -2.41 14.03
N LEU A 57 10.94 -1.58 13.83
CA LEU A 57 10.18 -0.97 14.92
C LEU A 57 9.59 -2.04 15.86
N LYS A 58 8.97 -3.08 15.27
CA LYS A 58 8.41 -4.21 16.03
C LYS A 58 9.46 -4.95 16.86
N LYS A 59 10.67 -5.13 16.31
CA LYS A 59 11.78 -5.81 17.00
C LYS A 59 12.24 -4.98 18.19
N VAL A 60 12.47 -3.68 17.99
CA VAL A 60 12.87 -2.75 19.05
C VAL A 60 11.83 -2.71 20.18
N TYR A 61 10.55 -2.60 19.82
CA TYR A 61 9.47 -2.61 20.81
C TYR A 61 9.48 -3.90 21.64
N SER A 62 9.64 -5.04 20.97
CA SER A 62 9.71 -6.33 21.65
C SER A 62 10.91 -6.46 22.57
N GLU A 63 12.07 -5.89 22.21
CA GLU A 63 13.29 -5.94 23.02
C GLU A 63 13.21 -5.05 24.27
N HIS A 64 12.50 -3.93 24.16
CA HIS A 64 12.22 -3.02 25.28
C HIS A 64 10.96 -3.39 26.07
N GLY A 65 10.30 -4.50 25.74
CA GLY A 65 9.08 -4.95 26.43
C GLY A 65 7.84 -4.09 26.17
N ARG A 66 7.92 -3.17 25.20
CA ARG A 66 6.81 -2.32 24.76
C ARG A 66 5.83 -3.15 23.95
N LYS A 67 4.58 -3.25 24.43
CA LYS A 67 3.51 -3.97 23.73
C LYS A 67 2.78 -2.99 22.80
N ALA A 68 2.82 -3.26 21.50
CA ALA A 68 2.02 -2.55 20.52
C ALA A 68 1.26 -3.53 19.63
N ILE A 69 0.02 -3.18 19.32
CA ILE A 69 -0.75 -3.84 18.26
C ILE A 69 -0.30 -3.30 16.90
N GLU A 70 -0.64 -4.02 15.83
CA GLU A 70 -0.16 -3.70 14.47
C GLU A 70 -0.56 -2.29 14.00
N THR A 71 -1.77 -1.84 14.32
CA THR A 71 -2.25 -0.49 13.97
C THR A 71 -1.47 0.61 14.70
N GLN A 72 -1.01 0.36 15.93
CA GLN A 72 -0.19 1.32 16.67
C GLN A 72 1.20 1.40 16.05
N LEU A 73 1.81 0.25 15.72
CA LEU A 73 3.10 0.22 15.03
C LEU A 73 3.06 0.95 13.69
N GLU A 74 1.97 0.82 12.94
CA GLU A 74 1.77 1.53 11.68
C GLU A 74 1.66 3.04 11.90
N SER A 75 0.83 3.48 12.86
CA SER A 75 0.69 4.89 13.23
C SER A 75 2.01 5.51 13.70
N ASP A 76 2.75 4.81 14.58
CA ASP A 76 4.03 5.30 15.11
C ASP A 76 5.08 5.37 14.00
N LEU A 77 5.11 4.38 13.10
CA LEU A 77 6.01 4.38 11.96
C LEU A 77 5.70 5.51 10.98
N GLU A 78 4.43 5.81 10.72
CA GLU A 78 4.02 6.94 9.87
C GLU A 78 4.40 8.27 10.50
N ALA A 79 4.15 8.44 11.80
CA ALA A 79 4.52 9.64 12.54
C ALA A 79 6.04 9.86 12.57
N LEU A 80 6.83 8.81 12.77
CA LEU A 80 8.29 8.85 12.70
C LEU A 80 8.82 9.24 11.31
N ASN A 81 8.16 8.80 10.24
CA ASN A 81 8.53 9.14 8.86
C ASN A 81 7.89 10.44 8.35
N SER A 82 7.06 11.11 9.15
CA SER A 82 6.43 12.38 8.79
C SER A 82 7.46 13.49 8.68
N ASP A 83 7.24 14.44 7.77
CA ASP A 83 8.02 15.68 7.70
C ASP A 83 7.64 16.68 8.81
N ASP A 84 6.53 16.46 9.51
CA ASP A 84 6.12 17.27 10.66
C ASP A 84 6.99 16.97 11.88
N GLU A 85 7.90 17.90 12.20
CA GLU A 85 8.80 17.85 13.35
C GLU A 85 8.06 17.69 14.68
N VAL A 86 6.86 18.26 14.82
CA VAL A 86 6.09 18.18 16.08
C VAL A 86 5.55 16.76 16.27
N THR A 87 4.89 16.21 15.25
CA THR A 87 4.37 14.83 15.27
C THR A 87 5.50 13.82 15.48
N ARG A 88 6.62 13.98 14.76
CA ARG A 88 7.79 13.10 14.89
C ARG A 88 8.43 13.20 16.28
N GLY A 89 8.63 14.43 16.78
CA GLY A 89 9.21 14.69 18.09
C GLY A 89 8.39 14.07 19.22
N ALA A 90 7.05 14.15 19.15
CA ALA A 90 6.18 13.53 20.14
C ALA A 90 6.37 12.01 20.25
N ILE A 91 6.58 11.32 19.12
CA ILE A 91 6.87 9.88 19.15
C ILE A 91 8.29 9.61 19.65
N ILE A 92 9.28 10.42 19.28
CA ILE A 92 10.66 10.26 19.79
C ILE A 92 10.69 10.40 21.33
N ASP A 93 10.00 11.40 21.88
CA ASP A 93 9.93 11.60 23.34
C ASP A 93 9.23 10.41 24.03
N ASP A 94 8.12 9.94 23.46
CA ASP A 94 7.39 8.77 23.98
C ASP A 94 8.21 7.45 23.90
N LEU A 95 9.05 7.30 22.88
CA LEU A 95 10.01 6.20 22.78
C LEU A 95 11.11 6.29 23.84
N ALA A 96 11.58 7.50 24.14
CA ALA A 96 12.62 7.72 25.14
C ALA A 96 12.16 7.32 26.55
N ASP A 97 10.88 7.48 26.87
CA ASP A 97 10.28 7.03 28.13
C ASP A 97 10.40 5.50 28.34
N ASP A 98 10.41 4.73 27.24
CA ASP A 98 10.64 3.28 27.22
C ASP A 98 12.13 2.90 27.02
N GLY A 99 13.02 3.90 27.06
CA GLY A 99 14.46 3.75 26.87
C GLY A 99 14.87 3.44 25.43
N ILE A 100 14.00 3.71 24.45
CA ILE A 100 14.27 3.53 23.03
C ILE A 100 14.83 4.83 22.46
N ASP A 101 16.00 4.76 21.81
CA ASP A 101 16.57 5.91 21.08
C ASP A 101 15.85 6.08 19.72
N GLY A 102 14.88 7.00 19.69
CA GLY A 102 14.09 7.29 18.49
C GLY A 102 14.89 7.89 17.33
N GLU A 103 15.97 8.62 17.62
CA GLU A 103 16.82 9.23 16.60
C GLU A 103 17.73 8.18 15.94
N GLU A 104 18.29 7.27 16.75
CA GLU A 104 19.04 6.12 16.24
C GLU A 104 18.14 5.22 15.37
N LEU A 105 16.90 5.02 15.80
CA LEU A 105 15.92 4.23 15.05
C LEU A 105 15.60 4.84 13.68
N LEU A 106 15.46 6.16 13.60
CA LEU A 106 15.27 6.88 12.34
C LEU A 106 16.49 6.78 11.42
N ASP A 107 17.69 6.89 11.98
CA ASP A 107 18.91 6.69 11.19
C ASP A 107 19.05 5.26 10.70
N ASP A 108 18.46 4.26 11.34
CA ASP A 108 18.48 2.88 10.85
C ASP A 108 17.43 2.57 9.79
N PHE A 109 16.33 3.34 9.73
CA PHE A 109 15.30 3.12 8.74
C PHE A 109 15.83 3.20 7.30
N ALA A 110 15.36 2.25 6.50
CA ALA A 110 15.70 2.19 5.10
C ALA A 110 14.90 3.25 4.33
N LYS A 111 15.58 3.87 3.35
CA LYS A 111 14.93 4.66 2.31
C LYS A 111 14.67 3.77 1.11
N ARG A 112 13.69 4.15 0.27
CA ARG A 112 13.33 3.41 -0.95
C ARG A 112 14.53 3.16 -1.88
N SER A 113 15.40 4.16 -2.04
CA SER A 113 16.62 4.03 -2.85
C SER A 113 17.60 3.01 -2.27
N THR A 114 17.71 2.93 -0.95
CA THR A 114 18.52 1.93 -0.24
C THR A 114 17.96 0.52 -0.46
N MET A 115 16.64 0.35 -0.39
CA MET A 115 15.96 -0.93 -0.66
C MET A 115 16.20 -1.41 -2.08
N TYR A 116 15.95 -0.55 -3.07
CA TYR A 116 16.22 -0.87 -4.48
C TYR A 116 17.67 -1.29 -4.70
N ARG A 117 18.62 -0.56 -4.12
CA ARG A 117 20.05 -0.88 -4.22
C ARG A 117 20.38 -2.22 -3.58
N HIS A 118 19.82 -2.54 -2.42
CA HIS A 118 20.03 -3.83 -1.77
C HIS A 118 19.53 -4.99 -2.65
N LEU A 119 18.32 -4.87 -3.18
CA LEU A 119 17.73 -5.89 -4.05
C LEU A 119 18.58 -6.14 -5.30
N THR A 120 19.01 -5.07 -5.97
CA THR A 120 19.72 -5.17 -7.25
C THR A 120 21.21 -5.44 -7.12
N GLN A 121 21.90 -4.83 -6.13
CA GLN A 121 23.36 -4.90 -6.01
C GLN A 121 23.83 -5.90 -4.96
N CYS A 122 23.04 -6.20 -3.93
CA CYS A 122 23.42 -7.15 -2.88
C CYS A 122 22.78 -8.51 -3.09
N LEU A 123 21.53 -8.57 -3.55
CA LEU A 123 20.80 -9.81 -3.77
C LEU A 123 20.78 -10.25 -5.25
N GLU A 124 21.42 -9.44 -6.11
CA GLU A 124 21.53 -9.65 -7.56
C GLU A 124 20.19 -10.06 -8.17
N ALA A 125 19.13 -9.44 -7.68
CA ALA A 125 17.79 -9.70 -8.15
C ALA A 125 17.52 -8.75 -9.33
N GLU A 126 16.96 -9.30 -10.39
CA GLU A 126 16.60 -8.55 -11.59
C GLU A 126 15.10 -8.69 -11.81
N LYS A 127 14.44 -7.55 -12.01
CA LYS A 127 13.04 -7.52 -12.42
C LYS A 127 13.02 -7.52 -13.94
N ASN A 128 12.56 -8.59 -14.57
CA ASN A 128 12.39 -8.63 -16.02
C ASN A 128 11.41 -7.52 -16.41
N THR A 129 11.94 -6.43 -16.96
CA THR A 129 11.16 -5.24 -17.36
C THR A 129 10.75 -5.37 -18.82
N GLU A 130 10.32 -6.56 -19.25
CA GLU A 130 9.66 -6.73 -20.54
C GLU A 130 8.18 -6.37 -20.36
N SER A 131 7.85 -5.15 -20.79
CA SER A 131 6.49 -4.61 -21.02
C SER A 131 5.57 -4.40 -19.80
N ASP A 132 5.83 -3.33 -19.04
CA ASP A 132 4.80 -2.59 -18.29
C ASP A 132 3.88 -1.80 -19.26
N SER A 133 3.15 -2.51 -20.13
CA SER A 133 2.01 -1.93 -20.87
C SER A 133 0.80 -2.85 -21.00
N ASP A 134 0.88 -4.12 -20.58
CA ASP A 134 -0.25 -5.06 -20.63
C ASP A 134 -0.32 -6.02 -19.43
N SER A 135 0.45 -5.77 -18.35
CA SER A 135 0.29 -6.56 -17.13
C SER A 135 -0.99 -6.11 -16.42
N ASN A 136 -1.93 -7.03 -16.26
CA ASN A 136 -3.20 -6.80 -15.58
C ASN A 136 -3.00 -6.80 -14.05
N TRP A 137 -1.94 -6.15 -13.58
CA TRP A 137 -1.43 -6.24 -12.21
C TRP A 137 -2.47 -5.74 -11.19
N GLU A 138 -3.35 -4.81 -11.59
CA GLU A 138 -4.47 -4.37 -10.76
C GLU A 138 -5.52 -5.47 -10.55
N GLU A 139 -5.76 -6.34 -11.54
CA GLU A 139 -6.64 -7.50 -11.39
C GLU A 139 -6.01 -8.57 -10.52
N ASP A 140 -4.73 -8.89 -10.75
CA ASP A 140 -4.01 -9.92 -10.01
C ASP A 140 -3.96 -9.59 -8.50
N LYS A 141 -3.74 -8.32 -8.16
CA LYS A 141 -3.74 -7.85 -6.76
C LYS A 141 -5.11 -7.99 -6.10
N ILE A 142 -6.18 -7.75 -6.86
CA ILE A 142 -7.56 -7.87 -6.38
C ILE A 142 -7.96 -9.33 -6.23
N GLU A 143 -7.54 -10.20 -7.14
CA GLU A 143 -7.76 -11.65 -7.05
C GLU A 143 -7.06 -12.23 -5.82
N TYR A 144 -5.78 -11.88 -5.60
CA TYR A 144 -5.05 -12.28 -4.40
C TYR A 144 -5.74 -11.85 -3.09
N ALA A 145 -6.20 -10.60 -3.01
CA ALA A 145 -6.91 -10.12 -1.83
C ALA A 145 -8.21 -10.91 -1.58
N ARG A 146 -8.93 -11.31 -2.64
CA ARG A 146 -10.12 -12.16 -2.52
C ARG A 146 -9.77 -13.55 -2.04
N ASP A 147 -8.74 -14.18 -2.59
CA ASP A 147 -8.29 -15.51 -2.22
C ASP A 147 -7.86 -15.57 -0.74
N THR A 148 -7.07 -14.58 -0.30
CA THR A 148 -6.67 -14.49 1.11
C THR A 148 -7.88 -14.28 2.03
N MET A 149 -8.82 -13.41 1.65
CA MET A 149 -10.06 -13.21 2.41
C MET A 149 -10.89 -14.49 2.49
N GLN A 150 -11.04 -15.21 1.38
CA GLN A 150 -11.76 -16.49 1.33
C GLN A 150 -11.11 -17.55 2.22
N LYS A 151 -9.77 -17.67 2.18
CA LYS A 151 -9.02 -18.58 3.06
C LYS A 151 -9.25 -18.26 4.54
N ASN A 152 -9.14 -16.98 4.91
CA ASN A 152 -9.36 -16.54 6.29
C ASN A 152 -10.79 -16.83 6.76
N VAL A 153 -11.79 -16.53 5.93
CA VAL A 153 -13.21 -16.83 6.24
C VAL A 153 -13.42 -18.34 6.36
N ALA A 154 -12.83 -19.16 5.48
CA ALA A 154 -12.91 -20.61 5.56
C ALA A 154 -12.32 -21.15 6.87
N ASP A 155 -11.21 -20.60 7.35
CA ASP A 155 -10.61 -20.99 8.63
C ASP A 155 -11.49 -20.61 9.83
N VAL A 156 -12.13 -19.45 9.79
CA VAL A 156 -13.12 -19.03 10.79
C VAL A 156 -14.32 -19.99 10.77
N LEU A 157 -14.86 -20.33 9.60
CA LEU A 157 -15.98 -21.26 9.46
C LEU A 157 -15.63 -22.64 10.01
N ARG A 158 -14.45 -23.19 9.70
CA ARG A 158 -13.94 -24.45 10.29
C ARG A 158 -13.88 -24.39 11.81
N SER A 159 -13.43 -23.26 12.35
CA SER A 159 -13.31 -23.05 13.80
C SER A 159 -14.67 -23.01 14.48
N LEU A 160 -15.65 -22.30 13.89
CA LEU A 160 -17.02 -22.19 14.42
C LEU A 160 -17.76 -23.52 14.33
N GLU A 161 -17.58 -24.27 13.25
CA GLU A 161 -18.16 -25.60 13.10
C GLU A 161 -17.61 -26.58 14.14
N ARG A 162 -16.29 -26.59 14.36
CA ARG A 162 -15.66 -27.43 15.40
C ARG A 162 -16.18 -27.10 16.80
N LYS A 163 -16.55 -25.85 17.06
CA LYS A 163 -17.14 -25.42 18.34
C LYS A 163 -18.64 -25.73 18.44
N GLY A 164 -19.27 -26.20 17.36
CA GLY A 164 -20.71 -26.43 17.28
C GLY A 164 -21.54 -25.14 17.23
N GLU A 165 -20.90 -23.97 17.06
CA GLU A 165 -21.57 -22.67 16.99
C GLU A 165 -22.18 -22.43 15.60
N LEU A 166 -21.57 -23.00 14.56
CA LEU A 166 -22.05 -22.92 13.18
C LEU A 166 -21.96 -24.29 12.50
N PRO A 167 -22.94 -25.19 12.72
CA PRO A 167 -22.98 -26.48 12.05
C PRO A 167 -22.98 -26.33 10.52
N ASN A 168 -22.21 -27.17 9.82
CA ASN A 168 -22.03 -27.15 8.36
C ASN A 168 -21.42 -25.84 7.82
N GLY A 169 -20.73 -25.07 8.66
CA GLY A 169 -20.09 -23.81 8.25
C GLY A 169 -19.10 -24.00 7.09
N THR A 170 -18.42 -25.14 7.01
CA THR A 170 -17.49 -25.45 5.91
C THR A 170 -18.15 -25.78 4.56
N GLU A 171 -19.44 -26.05 4.54
CA GLU A 171 -20.20 -26.28 3.29
C GLU A 171 -20.66 -24.97 2.63
N ALA A 172 -20.50 -23.83 3.32
CA ALA A 172 -20.93 -22.54 2.81
C ALA A 172 -20.07 -22.06 1.63
N GLU A 173 -20.72 -21.57 0.58
CA GLU A 173 -20.05 -20.88 -0.52
C GLU A 173 -19.66 -19.46 -0.08
N ILE A 174 -18.37 -19.13 -0.17
CA ILE A 174 -17.85 -17.82 0.26
C ILE A 174 -17.80 -16.86 -0.93
N GLN A 175 -18.65 -15.83 -0.92
CA GLN A 175 -18.65 -14.77 -1.92
C GLN A 175 -18.14 -13.45 -1.34
N THR A 176 -17.08 -12.89 -1.94
CA THR A 176 -16.44 -11.64 -1.47
C THR A 176 -16.54 -10.54 -2.54
N PRO A 177 -17.70 -9.85 -2.66
CA PRO A 177 -17.84 -8.76 -3.61
C PRO A 177 -17.14 -7.50 -3.12
N ILE A 178 -16.35 -6.86 -4.00
CA ILE A 178 -15.83 -5.51 -3.75
C ILE A 178 -16.84 -4.50 -4.27
N ILE A 179 -17.40 -3.69 -3.35
CA ILE A 179 -18.36 -2.64 -3.65
C ILE A 179 -17.67 -1.28 -3.53
N LEU A 180 -17.83 -0.47 -4.56
CA LEU A 180 -17.37 0.91 -4.61
C LEU A 180 -18.57 1.84 -4.43
N SER A 181 -18.41 2.86 -3.60
CA SER A 181 -19.42 3.91 -3.39
C SER A 181 -18.97 5.18 -4.11
N CYS A 182 -19.91 5.88 -4.75
CA CYS A 182 -19.68 7.25 -5.20
C CYS A 182 -19.55 8.15 -3.96
N PRO A 183 -18.57 9.08 -3.91
CA PRO A 183 -18.45 10.00 -2.78
C PRO A 183 -19.53 11.09 -2.78
N GLU A 184 -20.07 11.43 -3.96
CA GLU A 184 -21.00 12.56 -4.14
C GLU A 184 -22.47 12.15 -4.07
N CYS A 185 -22.79 10.86 -4.24
CA CYS A 185 -24.16 10.38 -4.19
C CYS A 185 -24.26 8.95 -3.66
N SER A 186 -25.48 8.49 -3.42
CA SER A 186 -25.75 7.15 -2.86
C SER A 186 -25.52 6.00 -3.84
N THR A 187 -24.95 6.23 -5.01
CA THR A 187 -24.70 5.19 -6.01
C THR A 187 -23.59 4.26 -5.54
N GLN A 188 -23.86 2.95 -5.60
CA GLN A 188 -22.88 1.90 -5.34
C GLN A 188 -22.79 0.95 -6.54
N THR A 189 -21.59 0.41 -6.79
CA THR A 189 -21.36 -0.53 -7.89
C THR A 189 -20.29 -1.54 -7.53
N ARG A 190 -20.30 -2.70 -8.19
CA ARG A 190 -19.23 -3.70 -8.04
C ARG A 190 -17.98 -3.20 -8.76
N PHE A 191 -16.81 -3.46 -8.19
CA PHE A 191 -15.52 -3.16 -8.84
C PHE A 191 -15.46 -3.67 -10.28
N SER A 192 -15.85 -4.92 -10.53
CA SER A 192 -15.84 -5.53 -11.87
C SER A 192 -16.74 -4.79 -12.87
N ARG A 193 -17.85 -4.24 -12.41
CA ARG A 193 -18.79 -3.46 -13.22
C ARG A 193 -18.26 -2.04 -13.48
N ALA A 194 -17.63 -1.41 -12.49
CA ALA A 194 -16.98 -0.12 -12.65
C ALA A 194 -15.80 -0.22 -13.63
N LYS A 195 -14.90 -1.20 -13.45
CA LYS A 195 -13.77 -1.43 -14.36
C LYS A 195 -14.23 -1.63 -15.81
N LYS A 196 -15.26 -2.45 -16.03
CA LYS A 196 -15.82 -2.69 -17.37
C LYS A 196 -16.40 -1.43 -18.04
N ARG A 197 -16.88 -0.46 -17.26
CA ARG A 197 -17.55 0.74 -17.78
C ARG A 197 -16.66 1.98 -17.79
N GLY A 198 -15.55 1.97 -17.05
CA GLY A 198 -14.63 3.10 -16.91
C GLY A 198 -15.03 4.14 -15.86
N TYR A 199 -16.11 3.93 -15.10
CA TYR A 199 -16.57 4.88 -14.07
C TYR A 199 -17.30 4.20 -12.92
N ILE A 200 -17.32 4.86 -11.75
CA ILE A 200 -18.06 4.42 -10.56
C ILE A 200 -19.53 4.87 -10.64
N CYS A 201 -19.75 6.14 -10.96
CA CYS A 201 -21.06 6.76 -11.19
C CYS A 201 -21.01 7.58 -12.48
N ALA A 202 -22.04 7.46 -13.32
CA ALA A 202 -22.09 8.16 -14.61
C ALA A 202 -22.29 9.67 -14.42
N ASP A 203 -23.02 10.08 -13.38
CA ASP A 203 -23.34 11.49 -13.13
C ASP A 203 -22.16 12.27 -12.54
N HIS A 204 -21.13 11.56 -12.05
CA HIS A 204 -19.96 12.13 -11.37
C HIS A 204 -18.64 11.53 -11.90
N SER A 205 -18.58 11.23 -13.20
CA SER A 205 -17.37 10.70 -13.86
C SER A 205 -16.51 11.77 -14.53
N ASP A 206 -17.00 13.01 -14.63
CA ASP A 206 -16.29 14.07 -15.32
C ASP A 206 -15.11 14.55 -14.49
N THR A 207 -13.92 14.24 -15.00
CA THR A 207 -12.66 14.81 -14.52
C THR A 207 -12.31 15.93 -15.51
N ASP A 208 -12.69 17.16 -15.19
CA ASP A 208 -12.00 18.35 -15.70
C ASP A 208 -12.11 19.45 -14.64
N GLY A 209 -10.98 19.66 -13.95
CA GLY A 209 -10.72 20.90 -13.25
C GLY A 209 -10.46 22.01 -14.27
N ASP A 210 -10.96 23.20 -13.94
CA ASP A 210 -10.74 24.46 -14.61
C ASP A 210 -9.29 24.64 -15.13
N ILE A 211 -9.15 24.88 -16.43
CA ILE A 211 -8.05 25.68 -16.99
C ILE A 211 -8.62 26.72 -17.98
N GLN A 212 -8.70 27.95 -17.44
CA GLN A 212 -8.58 29.26 -18.06
C GLN A 212 -9.63 29.73 -19.08
N ALA A 213 -10.57 30.53 -18.55
CA ALA A 213 -11.07 31.70 -19.25
C ALA A 213 -10.02 32.81 -19.10
N ASP A 214 -9.27 33.09 -20.17
CA ASP A 214 -8.64 34.40 -20.39
C ASP A 214 -8.64 34.68 -21.91
N ASP A 215 -9.02 35.91 -22.24
CA ASP A 215 -8.88 36.62 -23.53
C ASP A 215 -9.80 36.25 -24.71
N ILE A 216 -10.94 36.98 -24.84
CA ILE A 216 -11.16 37.93 -25.96
C ILE A 216 -12.05 39.09 -25.47
N ASP A 217 -11.42 40.21 -25.12
CA ASP A 217 -12.03 41.55 -25.18
C ASP A 217 -11.78 42.12 -26.59
N GLY A 218 -12.81 42.67 -27.25
CA GLY A 218 -12.67 43.18 -28.62
C GLY A 218 -13.95 43.65 -29.30
N ASP A 219 -14.52 44.73 -28.77
CA ASP A 219 -15.36 45.76 -29.40
C ASP A 219 -15.32 45.86 -30.95
N ASP A 220 -16.49 45.87 -31.62
CA ASP A 220 -16.91 46.94 -32.54
C ASP A 220 -18.38 46.76 -32.95
N GLY A 221 -19.17 47.82 -32.80
CA GLY A 221 -20.59 47.85 -33.15
C GLY A 221 -20.85 48.23 -34.60
N ARG A 222 -21.99 47.76 -35.16
CA ARG A 222 -22.73 48.57 -36.15
C ARG A 222 -24.17 48.13 -36.37
N GLU A 223 -25.05 49.13 -36.32
CA GLU A 223 -26.48 49.05 -36.63
C GLU A 223 -26.81 48.96 -38.14
N THR A 224 -28.05 48.49 -38.37
CA THR A 224 -28.98 48.73 -39.50
C THR A 224 -28.83 47.87 -40.76
N LYS A 225 -29.88 47.10 -41.14
CA LYS A 225 -31.04 47.54 -41.93
C LYS A 225 -31.97 46.37 -42.31
N THR A 226 -33.26 46.62 -42.10
CA THR A 226 -34.43 46.19 -42.89
C THR A 226 -34.16 45.90 -44.38
N THR A 227 -34.67 44.77 -44.89
CA THR A 227 -35.62 44.71 -46.04
C THR A 227 -36.34 43.38 -46.11
N ALA A 228 -37.60 43.46 -46.56
CA ALA A 228 -38.61 42.42 -46.63
C ALA A 228 -38.51 41.51 -47.89
N ASN A 229 -38.91 40.23 -47.72
CA ASN A 229 -39.76 39.37 -48.58
C ASN A 229 -39.38 39.10 -50.06
N PRO A 230 -40.12 38.23 -50.80
CA PRO A 230 -40.51 36.82 -50.59
C PRO A 230 -40.08 35.89 -51.76
N SER A 231 -40.30 34.58 -51.61
CA SER A 231 -41.06 33.74 -52.56
C SER A 231 -41.66 32.55 -51.83
#